data_AF-J2SKN8-F1
#
_entry.id   AF-J2SKN8-F1
#
_cell.length_a   1.000
_cell.length_b   1.000
_cell.length_c   1.000
_cell.angle_alpha   90.00
_cell.angle_beta   90.00
_cell.angle_gamma   90.00
#
_symmetry.space_group_name_H-M   'P 1'
#
loop_
_entity.id
_entity.type
_entity.pdbx_description
1 polymer ?
#
loop_
_entity_poly.entity_id
_entity_poly.type
_entity_poly.pdbx_seq_one_letter_code
_entity_poly.pdbx_strand_id
1 'polypeptide(L)'
;MKANEKKNKESRITFRLNESELETLNTKIAEAGYQSAGAFIRDFVANGQVKPKVGQNVVQIARELMKLASMINADRPGCELLEKVKYIAEVNLGGVK
;
A
#
# COMPACT_ATOMS: atom_id res chain seq x y z
N MET A 1 -28.08 -11.20 25.73
CA MET A 1 -27.14 -11.41 24.61
C MET A 1 -27.87 -11.05 23.32
N LYS A 2 -27.52 -9.93 22.66
CA LYS A 2 -28.13 -9.58 21.37
C LYS A 2 -27.35 -10.31 20.27
N ALA A 3 -28.05 -11.11 19.49
CA ALA A 3 -27.49 -11.81 18.35
C ALA A 3 -26.88 -10.77 17.39
N ASN A 4 -25.61 -10.95 17.05
CA ASN A 4 -24.95 -10.23 15.97
C ASN A 4 -25.55 -10.75 14.65
N GLU A 5 -26.71 -10.22 14.27
CA GLU A 5 -27.23 -10.41 12.92
C GLU A 5 -26.20 -9.82 11.95
N LYS A 6 -25.55 -10.70 11.18
CA LYS A 6 -24.74 -10.30 10.03
C LYS A 6 -25.66 -9.47 9.14
N LYS A 7 -25.50 -8.14 9.16
CA LYS A 7 -26.15 -7.22 8.21
C LYS A 7 -25.88 -7.74 6.80
N ASN A 8 -26.87 -8.43 6.24
CA ASN A 8 -26.84 -8.85 4.87
C ASN A 8 -26.73 -7.58 4.01
N LYS A 9 -25.91 -7.66 2.97
CA LYS A 9 -25.79 -6.62 1.93
C LYS A 9 -27.14 -6.45 1.24
N GLU A 10 -28.07 -5.71 1.83
CA GLU A 10 -29.47 -5.60 1.37
C GLU A 10 -29.60 -4.88 0.01
N SER A 11 -28.59 -4.14 -0.43
CA SER A 11 -28.55 -3.51 -1.75
C SER A 11 -27.41 -4.09 -2.59
N ARG A 12 -27.74 -5.02 -3.50
CA ARG A 12 -26.79 -5.51 -4.51
C ARG A 12 -26.92 -4.68 -5.78
N ILE A 13 -25.82 -4.04 -6.18
CA ILE A 13 -25.73 -3.34 -7.46
C ILE A 13 -25.03 -4.26 -8.46
N THR A 14 -25.60 -4.42 -9.65
CA THR A 14 -25.01 -5.19 -10.75
C THR A 14 -24.55 -4.25 -11.85
N PHE A 15 -23.26 -4.32 -12.18
CA PHE A 15 -22.66 -3.62 -13.31
C PHE A 15 -22.49 -4.62 -14.46
N ARG A 16 -22.88 -4.23 -15.67
CA ARG A 16 -22.55 -4.96 -16.90
C ARG A 16 -21.35 -4.28 -17.52
N LEU A 17 -20.33 -5.06 -17.82
CA LEU A 17 -19.09 -4.62 -18.45
C LEU A 17 -18.88 -5.44 -19.71
N ASN A 18 -18.38 -4.81 -20.76
CA ASN A 18 -17.80 -5.52 -21.89
C ASN A 18 -16.39 -6.03 -21.53
N GLU A 19 -15.75 -6.76 -22.44
CA GLU A 19 -14.48 -7.43 -22.18
C GLU A 19 -13.33 -6.44 -21.91
N SER A 20 -13.24 -5.35 -22.68
CA SER A 20 -12.19 -4.34 -22.49
C SER A 20 -12.39 -3.52 -21.21
N GLU A 21 -13.63 -3.26 -20.82
CA GLU A 21 -13.97 -2.63 -19.53
C GLU A 21 -13.60 -3.53 -18.35
N LEU A 22 -13.84 -4.84 -18.47
CA LEU A 22 -13.48 -5.82 -17.45
C LEU A 22 -11.96 -5.93 -17.31
N GLU A 23 -11.23 -5.94 -18.42
CA GLU A 23 -9.76 -5.94 -18.42
C GLU A 23 -9.22 -4.67 -17.76
N THR A 24 -9.75 -3.50 -18.15
CA THR A 24 -9.40 -2.22 -17.53
C THR A 24 -9.66 -2.21 -16.02
N LEU A 25 -10.79 -2.78 -15.58
CA LEU A 25 -11.11 -2.90 -14.16
C LEU A 25 -10.10 -3.79 -13.43
N ASN A 26 -9.75 -4.95 -13.99
CA ASN A 26 -8.80 -5.88 -13.38
C ASN A 26 -7.40 -5.26 -13.25
N THR A 27 -6.94 -4.53 -14.26
CA THR A 27 -5.65 -3.81 -14.21
C THR A 27 -5.64 -2.78 -13.08
N LYS A 28 -6.69 -1.93 -13.00
CA LYS A 28 -6.81 -0.93 -11.93
C LYS A 28 -6.85 -1.55 -10.53
N ILE A 29 -7.52 -2.69 -10.37
CA ILE A 29 -7.56 -3.44 -9.11
C ILE A 29 -6.16 -3.92 -8.71
N ALA A 30 -5.42 -4.49 -9.65
CA ALA A 30 -4.09 -5.03 -9.41
C ALA A 30 -3.07 -3.94 -9.07
N GLU A 31 -3.09 -2.84 -9.81
CA GLU A 31 -2.24 -1.66 -9.57
C GLU A 31 -2.50 -1.05 -8.18
N ALA A 32 -3.78 -0.88 -7.83
CA ALA A 32 -4.18 -0.36 -6.53
C ALA A 32 -3.98 -1.38 -5.37
N GLY A 33 -3.62 -2.63 -5.68
CA GLY A 33 -3.32 -3.65 -4.67
C GLY A 33 -4.54 -4.27 -3.98
N TYR A 34 -5.72 -4.17 -4.59
CA TYR A 34 -6.94 -4.76 -4.05
C TYR A 34 -7.07 -6.23 -4.47
N GLN A 35 -7.55 -7.09 -3.58
CA GLN A 35 -7.79 -8.51 -3.89
C GLN A 35 -9.16 -8.80 -4.52
N SER A 36 -10.08 -7.83 -4.48
CA SER A 36 -11.41 -8.01 -5.09
C SER A 36 -11.94 -6.71 -5.67
N ALA A 37 -12.64 -6.83 -6.81
CA ALA A 37 -13.34 -5.71 -7.44
C ALA A 37 -14.30 -5.02 -6.50
N GLY A 38 -15.03 -5.78 -5.66
CA GLY A 38 -15.97 -5.20 -4.72
C GLY A 38 -15.30 -4.31 -3.67
N ALA A 39 -14.10 -4.65 -3.19
CA ALA A 39 -13.37 -3.80 -2.25
C ALA A 39 -12.87 -2.52 -2.93
N PHE A 40 -12.29 -2.65 -4.13
CA PHE A 40 -11.85 -1.52 -4.95
C PHE A 40 -13.00 -0.55 -5.26
N ILE A 41 -14.13 -1.05 -5.77
CA ILE A 41 -15.29 -0.23 -6.15
C ILE A 41 -15.89 0.46 -4.93
N ARG A 42 -16.03 -0.24 -3.79
CA ARG A 42 -16.59 0.38 -2.58
C ARG A 42 -15.70 1.51 -2.05
N ASP A 43 -14.39 1.29 -2.01
CA ASP A 43 -13.45 2.32 -1.56
C ASP A 43 -13.43 3.52 -2.52
N PHE A 44 -13.43 3.26 -3.83
CA PHE A 44 -13.47 4.30 -4.85
C PHE A 44 -14.76 5.12 -4.80
N VAL A 45 -15.92 4.47 -4.68
CA VAL A 45 -17.23 5.15 -4.58
C VAL A 45 -17.38 5.91 -3.27
N ALA A 46 -16.91 5.35 -2.15
CA ALA A 46 -17.05 5.99 -0.84
C ALA A 46 -16.11 7.20 -0.65
N ASN A 47 -14.90 7.13 -1.19
CA ASN A 47 -13.84 8.10 -0.88
C ASN A 47 -13.37 8.93 -2.08
N GLY A 48 -13.83 8.63 -3.30
CA GLY A 48 -13.37 9.26 -4.54
C GLY A 48 -11.91 8.93 -4.91
N GLN A 49 -11.20 8.16 -4.08
CA GLN A 49 -9.81 7.77 -4.25
C GLN A 49 -9.60 6.34 -3.74
N VAL A 50 -8.72 5.60 -4.41
CA VAL A 50 -8.24 4.29 -3.92
C VAL A 50 -7.09 4.49 -2.94
N LYS A 51 -7.01 3.66 -1.90
CA LYS A 51 -5.86 3.70 -0.99
C LYS A 51 -4.60 3.33 -1.78
N PRO A 52 -3.53 4.15 -1.70
CA PRO A 52 -2.30 3.84 -2.41
C PRO A 52 -1.68 2.56 -1.84
N LYS A 53 -1.27 1.66 -2.75
CA LYS A 53 -0.54 0.45 -2.38
C LYS A 53 0.80 0.86 -1.77
N VAL A 54 0.99 0.56 -0.48
CA VAL A 54 2.29 0.75 0.16
C VAL A 54 3.23 -0.33 -0.38
N GLY A 55 4.19 0.08 -1.23
CA GLY A 55 5.18 -0.83 -1.78
C GLY A 55 6.09 -1.41 -0.68
N GLN A 56 6.61 -2.62 -0.87
CA GLN A 56 7.55 -3.24 0.07
C GLN A 56 8.78 -2.36 0.33
N ASN A 57 9.27 -1.67 -0.70
CA ASN A 57 10.37 -0.71 -0.59
C ASN A 57 10.05 0.42 0.39
N VAL A 58 8.80 0.93 0.40
CA VAL A 58 8.38 2.00 1.32
C VAL A 58 8.45 1.53 2.77
N VAL A 59 8.04 0.29 3.05
CA VAL A 59 8.12 -0.31 4.39
C VAL A 59 9.58 -0.50 4.81
N GLN A 60 10.44 -0.98 3.89
CA GLN A 60 11.87 -1.15 4.15
C GLN A 60 12.54 0.21 4.41
N ILE A 61 12.29 1.22 3.58
CA ILE A 61 12.81 2.59 3.76
C ILE A 61 12.39 3.14 5.13
N ALA A 62 11.11 3.02 5.50
CA ALA A 62 10.63 3.48 6.80
C ALA A 62 11.39 2.81 7.97
N ARG A 63 11.61 1.50 7.88
CA ARG A 63 12.39 0.75 8.89
C ARG A 63 13.83 1.24 8.99
N GLU A 64 14.48 1.50 7.85
CA GLU A 64 15.87 1.93 7.82
C GLU A 64 16.03 3.39 8.27
N LEU A 65 15.05 4.26 7.99
CA LEU A 65 14.98 5.61 8.54
C LEU A 65 14.83 5.59 10.07
N MET A 66 14.02 4.69 10.63
CA MET A 66 13.92 4.52 12.08
C MET A 66 15.25 4.08 12.71
N LYS A 67 15.99 3.20 12.03
CA LYS A 67 17.33 2.80 12.48
C LYS A 67 18.32 3.97 12.40
N LEU A 68 18.28 4.77 11.34
CA LEU A 68 19.11 5.97 11.22
C LEU A 68 18.81 6.95 12.36
N ALA A 69 17.54 7.21 12.67
CA ALA A 69 17.16 8.06 13.80
C ALA A 69 17.70 7.52 15.14
N SER A 70 17.65 6.20 15.34
CA SER A 70 18.25 5.55 16.51
C SER A 70 19.77 5.73 16.57
N MET A 71 20.47 5.63 15.42
CA MET A 71 21.92 5.85 15.34
C MET A 71 22.29 7.30 15.66
N ILE A 72 21.50 8.27 15.17
CA ILE A 72 21.68 9.69 15.50
C ILE A 72 21.51 9.91 17.00
N ASN A 73 20.46 9.34 17.59
CA ASN A 73 20.19 9.46 19.03
C ASN A 73 21.27 8.77 19.90
N ALA A 74 22.04 7.85 19.33
CA ALA A 74 23.15 7.18 19.99
C ALA A 74 24.52 7.84 19.73
N ASP A 75 24.53 9.05 19.16
CA ASP A 75 25.73 9.82 18.79
C ASP A 75 26.75 8.99 17.99
N ARG A 76 26.24 8.14 17.08
CA ARG A 76 27.08 7.36 16.17
C ARG A 76 27.90 8.28 15.27
N PRO A 77 29.13 7.89 14.91
CA PRO A 77 30.00 8.74 14.10
C PRO A 77 29.40 9.00 12.71
N GLY A 78 29.66 10.19 12.18
CA GLY A 78 29.08 10.66 10.92
C GLY A 78 29.36 9.75 9.71
N CYS A 79 30.48 9.03 9.71
CA CYS A 79 30.78 8.03 8.66
C CYS A 79 29.74 6.91 8.63
N GLU A 80 29.37 6.34 9.79
CA GLU A 80 28.35 5.29 9.91
C GLU A 80 26.96 5.81 9.52
N LEU A 81 26.64 7.06 9.88
CA LEU A 81 25.39 7.71 9.48
C LEU A 81 25.31 7.91 7.96
N LEU A 82 26.40 8.37 7.34
CA LEU A 82 26.48 8.58 5.89
C LEU A 82 26.35 7.28 5.10
N GLU A 83 27.00 6.20 5.57
CA GLU A 83 26.81 4.86 4.98
C GLU A 83 25.35 4.42 5.05
N LYS A 84 24.69 4.69 6.19
CA LYS A 84 23.29 4.35 6.36
C LYS A 84 22.38 5.12 5.40
N VAL A 85 22.64 6.40 5.20
CA VAL A 85 21.90 7.25 4.25
C VAL A 85 22.10 6.75 2.81
N LYS A 86 23.34 6.38 2.43
CA LYS A 86 23.62 5.80 1.10
C LYS A 86 22.82 4.52 0.86
N TYR A 87 22.81 3.61 1.83
CA TYR A 87 22.03 2.38 1.75
C TYR A 87 20.53 2.64 1.57
N ILE A 88 19.96 3.59 2.32
CA ILE A 88 18.54 3.97 2.17
C ILE A 88 18.27 4.49 0.75
N ALA A 89 19.19 5.28 0.17
CA ALA A 89 19.06 5.77 -1.19
C ALA A 89 19.09 4.62 -2.23
N GLU A 90 19.95 3.62 -2.04
CA GLU A 90 20.00 2.42 -2.89
C GLU A 90 18.70 1.62 -2.87
N VAL A 91 18.15 1.39 -1.67
CA VAL A 91 16.83 0.73 -1.49
C VAL A 91 15.72 1.51 -2.20
N ASN A 92 15.74 2.84 -2.12
CA ASN A 92 14.75 3.69 -2.78
C ASN A 92 14.81 3.65 -4.31
N LEU A 93 16.00 3.45 -4.88
CA LEU A 93 16.20 3.29 -6.32
C LEU A 93 15.81 1.89 -6.84
N GLY A 94 15.31 1.00 -5.97
CA GLY A 94 15.00 -0.39 -6.32
C GLY A 94 16.24 -1.29 -6.39
N GLY A 95 17.39 -0.78 -5.93
CA GLY A 95 18.65 -1.50 -5.88
C GLY A 95 18.77 -2.33 -4.61
N VAL A 96 18.02 -3.43 -4.52
CA VAL A 96 18.39 -4.54 -3.62
C VAL A 96 18.37 -5.80 -4.47
N LYS A 97 19.57 -6.30 -4.80
CA LYS A 97 19.75 -7.69 -5.21
C LYS A 97 19.70 -8.59 -3.97
#